data_AF-A0A1S0TGM1-F1
#
_entry.id   AF-A0A1S0TGM1-F1
#
_cell.length_a   1.000
_cell.length_b   1.000
_cell.length_c   1.000
_cell.angle_alpha   90.00
_cell.angle_beta   90.00
_cell.angle_gamma   90.00
#
_symmetry.space_group_name_H-M   'P 1'
#
loop_
_entity.id
_entity.type
_entity.pdbx_description
1 polymer ?
#
loop_
_entity_poly.entity_id
_entity_poly.type
_entity_poly.pdbx_seq_one_letter_code
_entity_poly.pdbx_strand_id
1 'polypeptide(L)'
;DLPKEYGYSNNDKIGDILLEPEPGYNVHVKCSHNDKEVSQPFHFSSHGMNPNHWTMKSILIMKGPMFKQNYRIDATANNLDLYPLMCYILGVIPAPNNGTLERILDVLNMPLLSIHTSSTRKIE
;
A
#
# COMPACT_ATOMS: atom_id res chain seq x y z
N ASP A 1 9.84 -12.73 14.97
CA ASP A 1 9.32 -12.89 13.59
C ASP A 1 8.31 -11.80 13.26
N LEU A 2 8.30 -11.33 12.02
CA LEU A 2 7.40 -10.27 11.55
C LEU A 2 6.09 -10.85 10.99
N PRO A 3 4.96 -10.12 11.10
CA PRO A 3 3.72 -10.53 10.47
C PRO A 3 3.87 -10.67 8.95
N LYS A 4 3.43 -11.81 8.39
CA LYS A 4 3.60 -12.12 6.96
C LYS A 4 2.87 -11.12 6.07
N GLU A 5 1.76 -10.58 6.57
CA GLU A 5 0.94 -9.57 5.90
C GLU A 5 1.67 -8.26 5.59
N TYR A 6 2.81 -7.98 6.24
CA TYR A 6 3.59 -6.78 5.93
C TYR A 6 4.40 -6.94 4.65
N GLY A 7 4.65 -8.16 4.19
CA GLY A 7 5.57 -8.42 3.07
C GLY A 7 6.99 -7.91 3.35
N TYR A 8 7.37 -7.76 4.62
CA TYR A 8 8.56 -7.06 5.07
C TYR A 8 9.56 -8.02 5.73
N SER A 9 10.10 -8.97 4.98
CA SER A 9 11.08 -9.94 5.51
C SER A 9 12.17 -10.37 4.53
N ASN A 10 11.95 -10.26 3.23
CA ASN A 10 12.82 -10.85 2.20
C ASN A 10 13.75 -9.82 1.55
N ASN A 11 14.49 -9.05 2.36
CA ASN A 11 15.45 -8.06 1.86
C ASN A 11 16.60 -7.84 2.86
N ASP A 12 17.83 -7.76 2.36
CA ASP A 12 19.05 -7.55 3.15
C ASP A 12 19.15 -6.15 3.80
N LYS A 13 18.29 -5.22 3.38
CA LYS A 13 18.20 -3.86 3.98
C LYS A 13 17.25 -3.80 5.17
N ILE A 14 16.56 -4.88 5.49
CA ILE A 14 15.73 -4.98 6.69
C ILE A 14 16.66 -5.35 7.84
N GLY A 15 16.65 -4.52 8.89
CA GLY A 15 17.50 -4.76 10.06
C GLY A 15 17.09 -6.01 10.85
N ASP A 16 18.05 -6.58 11.58
CA ASP A 16 17.85 -7.79 12.39
C ASP A 16 16.84 -7.60 13.52
N ILE A 17 16.65 -6.35 13.99
CA ILE A 17 15.72 -5.97 15.04
C ILE A 17 14.81 -4.87 14.50
N LEU A 18 13.49 -5.11 14.53
CA LEU A 18 12.47 -4.13 14.20
C LEU A 18 11.71 -3.72 15.48
N LEU A 19 11.47 -2.42 15.64
CA LEU A 19 10.69 -1.86 16.74
C LEU A 19 9.39 -1.28 16.16
N GLU A 20 8.25 -1.86 16.56
CA GLU A 20 6.91 -1.42 16.14
C GLU A 20 6.17 -0.78 17.33
N PRO A 21 6.22 0.55 17.49
CA PRO A 21 5.44 1.22 18.53
C PRO A 21 3.94 1.22 18.20
N GLU A 22 3.11 1.17 19.24
CA GLU A 22 1.68 1.42 19.10
C GLU A 22 1.41 2.90 18.72
N PRO A 23 0.30 3.18 18.02
CA PRO A 23 -0.09 4.55 17.71
C PRO A 23 -0.16 5.45 18.95
N GLY A 24 0.51 6.61 18.86
CA GLY A 24 0.69 7.54 19.99
C GLY A 24 2.07 7.44 20.64
N TYR A 25 2.85 6.41 20.33
CA TYR A 25 4.23 6.25 20.79
C TYR A 25 5.23 6.46 19.65
N ASN A 26 6.47 6.80 20.03
CA ASN A 26 7.60 6.85 19.13
C ASN A 26 8.83 6.22 19.79
N VAL A 27 9.72 5.65 18.99
CA VAL A 27 10.93 5.00 19.49
C VAL A 27 12.14 5.78 19.03
N HIS A 28 12.88 6.31 19.99
CA HIS A 28 14.16 6.97 19.75
C HIS A 28 15.28 6.12 20.34
N VAL A 29 16.15 5.60 19.47
CA VAL A 29 17.37 4.91 19.91
C VAL A 29 18.45 5.97 20.12
N LYS A 30 18.92 6.14 21.38
CA LYS A 30 20.06 6.99 21.70
C LYS A 30 21.33 6.15 21.76
N CYS A 31 22.36 6.54 21.01
CA CYS A 31 23.68 5.90 21.04
C CYS A 31 24.66 6.55 22.02
N SER A 32 24.23 7.55 22.79
CA SER A 32 25.07 8.33 23.72
C SER A 32 24.54 8.22 25.15
N HIS A 33 25.44 7.96 26.10
CA HIS A 33 25.15 7.86 27.54
C HIS A 33 25.05 9.23 28.25
N ASN A 34 25.08 10.34 27.50
CA ASN A 34 24.89 11.66 28.08
C ASN A 34 23.39 11.95 28.25
N ASP A 35 22.88 11.69 29.45
CA ASP A 35 21.48 11.89 29.85
C ASP A 35 21.04 13.37 29.96
N LYS A 36 21.86 14.32 29.50
CA LYS A 36 21.61 15.76 29.68
C LYS A 36 20.51 16.32 28.77
N GLU A 37 20.00 15.54 27.82
CA GLU A 37 18.76 15.88 27.11
C GLU A 37 17.58 15.19 27.78
N VAL A 38 17.15 15.78 28.89
CA VAL A 38 15.89 15.48 29.56
C VAL A 38 14.74 15.83 28.61
N SER A 39 14.07 14.79 28.12
CA SER A 39 12.62 14.71 27.92
C SER A 39 11.94 16.04 27.56
N GLN A 40 12.22 16.58 26.36
CA GLN A 40 11.25 17.49 25.78
C GLN A 40 9.98 16.70 25.47
N PRO A 41 8.79 17.19 25.86
CA PRO A 41 7.56 16.49 25.58
C PRO A 41 7.40 16.29 24.07
N PHE A 42 7.09 15.05 23.69
CA PHE A 42 6.92 14.64 22.31
C PHE A 42 5.58 15.19 21.78
N HIS A 43 5.62 16.41 21.23
CA HIS A 43 4.46 17.10 20.64
C HIS A 43 4.43 16.99 19.12
N PHE A 44 4.81 15.84 18.57
CA PHE A 44 4.86 15.63 17.12
C PHE A 44 3.93 14.49 16.69
N SER A 45 3.31 14.67 15.53
CA SER A 45 2.65 13.58 14.83
C SER A 45 3.68 12.68 14.16
N SER A 46 3.39 11.39 14.03
CA SER A 46 4.24 10.42 13.36
C SER A 46 3.40 9.40 12.59
N HIS A 47 4.06 8.59 11.77
CA HIS A 47 3.47 7.53 10.95
C HIS A 47 4.50 6.42 10.72
N GLY A 48 4.08 5.32 10.09
CA GLY A 48 4.95 4.18 9.76
C GLY A 48 4.74 2.94 10.62
N MET A 49 3.77 2.98 11.55
CA MET A 49 3.29 1.83 12.29
C MET A 49 2.50 0.87 11.38
N ASN A 50 1.99 -0.22 11.95
CA ASN A 50 1.17 -1.23 11.28
C ASN A 50 0.22 -0.63 10.21
N PRO A 51 0.39 -0.98 8.91
CA PRO A 51 -0.41 -0.42 7.82
C PRO A 51 -1.90 -0.82 7.89
N ASN A 52 -2.25 -1.80 8.71
CA ASN A 52 -3.63 -2.20 8.98
C ASN A 52 -4.32 -1.35 10.06
N HIS A 53 -3.58 -0.56 10.82
CA HIS A 53 -4.17 0.35 11.79
C HIS A 53 -4.97 1.46 11.10
N TRP A 54 -6.14 1.80 11.64
CA TRP A 54 -7.08 2.73 11.01
C TRP A 54 -6.50 4.14 10.82
N THR A 55 -5.62 4.59 11.73
CA THR A 55 -4.93 5.89 11.62
C THR A 55 -3.86 5.93 10.53
N MET A 56 -3.43 4.79 10.00
CA MET A 56 -2.42 4.67 8.94
C MET A 56 -3.04 4.55 7.54
N LYS A 57 -4.38 4.54 7.44
CA LYS A 57 -5.07 4.46 6.16
C LYS A 57 -4.99 5.80 5.43
N SER A 58 -4.75 5.73 4.11
CA SER A 58 -4.72 6.90 3.22
C SER A 58 -6.05 7.09 2.51
N ILE A 59 -6.20 8.24 1.85
CA ILE A 59 -7.36 8.60 1.04
C ILE A 59 -7.12 8.13 -0.41
N LEU A 60 -8.14 7.52 -1.02
CA LEU A 60 -8.17 7.20 -2.44
C LEU A 60 -9.42 7.81 -3.07
N ILE A 61 -9.23 8.63 -4.11
CA ILE A 61 -10.30 9.21 -4.91
C ILE A 61 -9.96 8.96 -6.38
N MET A 62 -10.91 8.37 -7.11
CA MET A 62 -10.77 8.09 -8.53
C MET A 62 -11.86 8.85 -9.29
N LYS A 63 -11.44 9.65 -10.28
CA LYS A 63 -12.34 10.47 -11.09
C LYS A 63 -11.90 10.45 -12.54
N GLY A 64 -12.83 10.17 -13.44
CA GLY A 64 -12.58 10.11 -14.87
C GLY A 64 -13.67 9.33 -15.60
N PRO A 65 -13.66 9.33 -16.94
CA PRO A 65 -14.71 8.70 -17.75
C PRO A 65 -14.75 7.16 -17.60
N MET A 66 -13.63 6.55 -17.24
CA MET A 66 -13.51 5.10 -17.04
C MET A 66 -14.02 4.64 -15.67
N PHE A 67 -14.16 5.53 -14.68
CA PHE A 67 -14.56 5.17 -13.33
C PHE A 67 -16.08 5.30 -13.15
N LYS A 68 -16.66 4.42 -12.33
CA LYS A 68 -18.06 4.54 -11.91
C LYS A 68 -18.27 5.87 -11.18
N GLN A 69 -19.38 6.54 -11.47
CA GLN A 69 -19.80 7.74 -10.75
C GLN A 69 -20.55 7.37 -9.47
N ASN A 70 -20.42 8.20 -8.43
CA ASN A 70 -21.08 8.01 -7.12
C ASN A 70 -20.86 6.61 -6.52
N TYR A 71 -19.69 6.02 -6.78
CA TYR A 71 -19.33 4.70 -6.31
C TYR A 71 -18.42 4.79 -5.09
N ARG A 72 -18.71 3.97 -4.07
CA ARG A 72 -17.89 3.83 -2.87
C ARG A 72 -17.32 2.43 -2.84
N ILE A 73 -16.03 2.32 -2.55
CA ILE A 73 -15.38 1.04 -2.29
C ILE A 73 -15.72 0.66 -0.84
N ASP A 74 -16.33 -0.51 -0.64
CA ASP A 74 -16.77 -0.95 0.69
C ASP A 74 -15.60 -1.39 1.59
N ALA A 75 -14.56 -1.97 0.98
CA ALA A 75 -13.34 -2.37 1.67
C ALA A 75 -12.23 -1.32 1.53
N THR A 76 -11.20 -1.41 2.40
CA THR A 76 -9.97 -0.62 2.20
C THR A 76 -9.27 -1.13 0.95
N ALA A 77 -9.12 -0.26 -0.05
CA ALA A 77 -8.35 -0.59 -1.25
C ALA A 77 -6.87 -0.83 -0.91
N ASN A 78 -6.27 -1.83 -1.54
CA ASN A 78 -4.83 -2.08 -1.44
C ASN A 78 -4.09 -1.22 -2.47
N ASN A 79 -3.07 -0.46 -2.02
CA ASN A 79 -2.31 0.42 -2.90
C ASN A 79 -1.50 -0.35 -3.95
N LEU A 80 -1.15 -1.62 -3.69
CA LEU A 80 -0.45 -2.48 -4.65
C LEU A 80 -1.28 -2.74 -5.91
N ASP A 81 -2.61 -2.73 -5.80
CA ASP A 81 -3.53 -3.00 -6.92
C ASP A 81 -3.69 -1.77 -7.84
N LEU A 82 -3.20 -0.59 -7.43
CA LEU A 82 -3.28 0.64 -8.22
C LEU A 82 -2.37 0.60 -9.45
N TYR A 83 -1.18 0.00 -9.36
CA TYR A 83 -0.27 -0.12 -10.49
C TYR A 83 -0.89 -0.90 -11.67
N PRO A 84 -1.36 -2.16 -11.48
CA PRO A 84 -1.99 -2.88 -12.58
C PRO A 84 -3.28 -2.20 -13.07
N LEU A 85 -4.03 -1.50 -12.20
CA LEU A 85 -5.19 -0.70 -12.61
C LEU A 85 -4.81 0.46 -13.54
N MET A 86 -3.75 1.20 -13.21
CA MET A 86 -3.24 2.28 -14.07
C MET A 86 -2.77 1.75 -15.42
N CYS A 87 -2.03 0.63 -15.43
CA CYS A 87 -1.64 -0.05 -16.67
C CYS A 87 -2.85 -0.44 -17.51
N TYR A 88 -3.89 -1.00 -16.88
CA TYR A 88 -5.14 -1.37 -17.54
C TYR A 88 -5.82 -0.16 -18.19
N ILE A 89 -5.94 0.96 -17.47
CA ILE A 89 -6.56 2.20 -17.99
C ILE A 89 -5.75 2.79 -19.15
N LEU A 90 -4.42 2.71 -19.10
CA LEU A 90 -3.52 3.23 -20.13
C LEU A 90 -3.32 2.28 -21.32
N GLY A 91 -3.81 1.05 -21.26
CA GLY A 91 -3.58 0.02 -22.28
C GLY A 91 -2.12 -0.46 -22.36
N VAL A 92 -1.38 -0.39 -21.24
CA VAL A 92 0.03 -0.81 -21.14
C VAL A 92 0.12 -2.18 -20.47
N ILE A 93 1.03 -3.03 -20.95
CA ILE A 93 1.31 -4.32 -20.30
C ILE A 93 2.05 -4.06 -18.98
N PRO A 94 1.51 -4.47 -17.82
CA PRO A 94 2.19 -4.27 -16.55
C PRO A 94 3.46 -5.12 -16.47
N ALA A 95 4.51 -4.56 -15.88
CA ALA A 95 5.68 -5.33 -15.46
C ALA A 95 5.34 -6.25 -14.27
N PRO A 96 6.17 -7.27 -13.95
CA PRO A 96 5.96 -8.10 -12.77
C PRO A 96 5.80 -7.25 -11.50
N ASN A 97 4.72 -7.48 -10.76
CA ASN A 97 4.37 -6.72 -9.57
C ASN A 97 3.54 -7.58 -8.59
N ASN A 98 3.31 -7.08 -7.38
CA ASN A 98 2.57 -7.79 -6.33
C ASN A 98 1.08 -7.42 -6.24
N GLY A 99 0.58 -6.57 -7.14
CA GLY A 99 -0.83 -6.19 -7.21
C GLY A 99 -1.71 -7.26 -7.85
N THR A 100 -3.01 -7.20 -7.58
CA THR A 100 -4.04 -8.07 -8.15
C THR A 100 -5.15 -7.22 -8.73
N LEU A 101 -5.17 -7.10 -10.06
CA LEU A 101 -6.10 -6.22 -10.78
C LEU A 101 -7.56 -6.52 -10.45
N GLU A 102 -7.91 -7.80 -10.32
CA GLU A 102 -9.27 -8.28 -10.09
C GLU A 102 -9.90 -7.71 -8.82
N ARG A 103 -9.10 -7.38 -7.80
CA ARG A 103 -9.60 -6.80 -6.54
C ARG A 103 -10.12 -5.38 -6.68
N ILE A 104 -9.75 -4.69 -7.76
CA ILE A 104 -10.06 -3.27 -7.95
C ILE A 104 -10.78 -2.97 -9.26
N LEU A 105 -11.04 -3.97 -10.12
CA LEU A 105 -11.76 -3.77 -11.39
C LEU A 105 -13.18 -3.22 -11.20
N ASP A 106 -13.82 -3.51 -10.07
CA ASP A 106 -15.19 -3.07 -9.77
C ASP A 106 -15.36 -1.55 -9.71
N VAL A 107 -14.27 -0.78 -9.62
CA VAL A 107 -14.30 0.69 -9.67
C VAL A 107 -14.54 1.23 -11.08
N LEU A 108 -14.33 0.41 -12.11
CA LEU A 108 -14.44 0.80 -13.51
C LEU A 108 -15.86 0.63 -14.05
N ASN A 109 -16.25 1.53 -14.93
CA ASN A 109 -17.48 1.44 -15.71
C ASN A 109 -17.24 0.55 -16.94
N MET A 110 -17.11 -0.76 -16.71
CA MET A 110 -16.83 -1.73 -17.77
C MET A 110 -18.12 -2.12 -18.50
N PRO A 111 -18.23 -1.92 -19.83
CA PRO A 111 -19.27 -2.60 -20.61
C PRO A 111 -18.97 -4.11 -20.60
N LEU A 112 -20.01 -4.94 -20.50
CA LEU A 112 -19.97 -6.42 -20.32
C LEU A 112 -19.17 -7.22 -21.38
N LEU A 113 -18.47 -6.58 -22.33
CA LEU A 113 -17.92 -7.21 -23.54
C LEU A 113 -16.38 -7.22 -23.67
N SER A 114 -15.59 -6.73 -22.70
CA SER A 114 -14.11 -6.68 -22.87
C SER A 114 -13.29 -7.68 -22.04
N ILE A 115 -13.91 -8.66 -21.38
CA ILE A 115 -13.16 -9.77 -20.77
C ILE A 115 -12.85 -10.83 -21.84
N HIS A 116 -12.23 -10.41 -22.95
CA HIS A 116 -11.52 -11.36 -23.80
C HIS A 116 -10.10 -11.44 -23.29
N THR A 117 -9.84 -12.59 -22.67
CA THR A 117 -8.55 -13.14 -22.28
C THR A 117 -7.41 -12.63 -23.15
N SER A 118 -6.50 -11.88 -22.55
CA SER A 118 -5.12 -11.77 -23.04
C SER A 118 -4.43 -13.12 -22.86
N SER A 119 -4.84 -14.09 -23.67
CA SER A 119 -4.11 -15.33 -23.90
C SER A 119 -2.74 -14.94 -24.44
N THR A 120 -1.71 -15.22 -23.63
CA THR A 120 -0.29 -15.18 -23.97
C THR A 120 -0.02 -15.43 -25.45
N ARG A 121 0.36 -14.38 -26.20
CA ARG A 121 1.19 -14.58 -27.38
C ARG A 121 2.58 -14.96 -26.87
N LYS A 122 2.90 -16.24 -26.95
CA LYS A 122 4.29 -16.71 -26.96
C LYS A 122 5.00 -15.94 -28.08
N ILE A 123 6.08 -15.26 -27.72
CA ILE A 123 7.04 -14.73 -28.67
C ILE A 123 8.10 -15.82 -28.79
N GLU A 124 8.19 -16.42 -29.99
CA GLU A 124 9.33 -17.22 -30.45
C GLU A 124 10.58 -16.33 -30.58
#